data_AF-A0A2P4UIW2-F1
#
_entry.id   AF-A0A2P4UIW2-F1
#
_cell.length_a   1.000
_cell.length_b   1.000
_cell.length_c   1.000
_cell.angle_alpha   90.00
_cell.angle_beta   90.00
_cell.angle_gamma   90.00
#
_symmetry.space_group_name_H-M   'P 1'
#
loop_
_entity.id
_entity.type
_entity.pdbx_description
1 polymer ?
#
loop_
_entity_poly.entity_id
_entity_poly.type
_entity_poly.pdbx_seq_one_letter_code
_entity_poly.pdbx_strand_id
1 'polypeptide(L)'
;MDDPWEQAVAGVEAFLDVCAEREYREIVLLQGPIALGWRQWREIDQRHLGEPLTSGLQSLIDAGLLQDHPAELLAAAVYGSLTEISLRIADADDPAAARRQAGRLARSLLAGIAVRPPG
;
A
#
# COMPACT_ATOMS: atom_id res chain seq x y z
N MET A 1 -17.77 -12.74 -0.71
CA MET A 1 -16.85 -11.79 -1.37
C MET A 1 -15.54 -12.57 -1.45
N ASP A 2 -15.45 -13.43 -2.46
CA ASP A 2 -14.60 -14.64 -2.40
C ASP A 2 -13.45 -14.60 -3.41
N ASP A 3 -13.24 -13.46 -4.07
CA ASP A 3 -12.13 -13.25 -5.00
C ASP A 3 -10.91 -12.69 -4.24
N PRO A 4 -9.80 -13.46 -4.13
CA PRO A 4 -8.58 -13.01 -3.46
C PRO A 4 -8.01 -11.71 -4.07
N TRP A 5 -8.22 -11.50 -5.37
CA TRP A 5 -7.76 -10.27 -6.03
C TRP A 5 -8.50 -9.04 -5.50
N GLU A 6 -9.83 -9.07 -5.51
CA GLU A 6 -10.63 -7.95 -5.01
C GLU A 6 -10.43 -7.73 -3.50
N GLN A 7 -10.14 -8.78 -2.73
CA GLN A 7 -9.74 -8.62 -1.33
C GLN A 7 -8.41 -7.87 -1.18
N ALA A 8 -7.40 -8.18 -2.00
CA ALA A 8 -6.13 -7.48 -1.98
C ALA A 8 -6.27 -6.02 -2.39
N VAL A 9 -7.05 -5.74 -3.43
CA VAL A 9 -7.32 -4.37 -3.85
C VAL A 9 -8.12 -3.62 -2.79
N ALA A 10 -9.12 -4.23 -2.17
CA ALA A 10 -9.87 -3.64 -1.07
C ALA A 10 -8.97 -3.32 0.13
N GLY A 11 -8.00 -4.18 0.45
CA GLY A 11 -7.01 -3.91 1.50
C GLY A 11 -6.15 -2.68 1.21
N VAL A 12 -5.71 -2.51 -0.03
CA VAL A 12 -4.95 -1.32 -0.46
C VAL A 12 -5.82 -0.06 -0.43
N GLU A 13 -7.07 -0.12 -0.90
CA GLU A 13 -7.99 1.02 -0.84
C GLU A 13 -8.26 1.41 0.63
N ALA A 14 -8.52 0.45 1.52
CA ALA A 14 -8.73 0.71 2.95
C ALA A 14 -7.50 1.35 3.61
N PHE A 15 -6.29 0.87 3.28
CA PHE A 15 -5.05 1.48 3.75
C PHE A 15 -4.91 2.95 3.30
N LEU A 16 -5.21 3.23 2.03
CA LEU A 16 -5.14 4.59 1.50
C LEU A 16 -6.22 5.49 2.12
N ASP A 17 -7.40 4.95 2.45
CA ASP A 17 -8.45 5.69 3.18
C ASP A 17 -7.95 6.16 4.54
N VAL A 18 -7.34 5.26 5.32
CA VAL A 18 -6.71 5.59 6.61
C VAL A 18 -5.62 6.66 6.42
N CYS A 19 -4.78 6.54 5.38
CA CYS A 19 -3.74 7.54 5.11
C CYS A 19 -4.30 8.92 4.73
N ALA A 20 -5.53 9.00 4.23
CA ALA A 20 -6.21 10.25 3.91
C ALA A 20 -6.94 10.86 5.12
N GLU A 21 -7.19 10.09 6.18
CA GLU A 21 -7.80 10.59 7.42
C GLU A 21 -6.92 11.67 8.05
N ARG A 22 -7.56 12.76 8.46
CA ARG A 22 -6.85 13.95 8.96
C ARG A 22 -5.90 13.63 10.11
N GLU A 23 -6.38 12.88 11.11
CA GLU A 23 -5.62 12.57 12.31
C GLU A 23 -4.42 11.67 12.00
N TYR A 24 -4.63 10.61 11.21
CA TYR A 24 -3.56 9.71 10.79
C TYR A 24 -2.50 10.44 9.96
N ARG A 25 -2.94 11.28 9.01
CA ARG A 25 -2.06 12.11 8.20
C ARG A 25 -1.19 13.02 9.06
N GLU A 26 -1.80 13.78 9.96
CA GLU A 26 -1.10 14.75 10.81
C GLU A 26 -0.12 14.03 11.74
N ILE A 27 -0.57 13.02 12.47
CA ILE A 27 0.23 12.39 13.53
C ILE A 27 1.25 11.40 12.94
N VAL A 28 0.80 10.48 12.09
CA VAL A 28 1.63 9.35 11.65
C VAL A 28 2.50 9.71 10.46
N LEU A 29 1.93 10.36 9.44
CA LEU A 29 2.63 10.60 8.17
C LEU A 29 3.47 11.89 8.17
N LEU A 30 2.98 12.96 8.81
CA LEU A 30 3.67 14.25 8.86
C LEU A 30 4.54 14.41 10.10
N GLN A 31 3.96 14.28 11.30
CA GLN A 31 4.71 14.46 12.56
C GLN A 31 5.57 13.25 12.92
N GLY A 32 5.16 12.02 12.57
CA GLY A 32 5.88 10.79 12.87
C GLY A 32 7.34 10.80 12.40
N PRO A 33 7.63 11.08 11.12
CA PRO A 33 8.99 11.19 10.61
C PRO A 33 9.83 12.28 11.29
N ILE A 34 9.21 13.40 11.69
CA ILE A 34 9.89 14.52 12.35
C ILE A 34 10.26 14.16 13.79
N ALA A 35 9.34 13.54 14.52
CA ALA A 35 9.52 13.20 15.93
C ALA A 35 10.44 11.99 16.15
N LEU A 36 10.36 10.98 15.28
CA LEU A 36 11.10 9.71 15.42
C LEU A 36 12.37 9.68 14.57
N GLY A 37 12.46 10.55 13.56
CA GLY A 37 13.44 10.42 12.48
C GLY A 37 13.00 9.39 11.44
N TRP A 38 13.33 9.68 10.18
CA TRP A 38 12.88 8.90 9.01
C TRP A 38 13.12 7.39 9.12
N ARG A 39 14.33 6.98 9.54
CA ARG A 39 14.71 5.58 9.63
C ARG A 39 13.85 4.83 10.65
N GLN A 40 13.72 5.37 11.86
CA GLN A 40 12.96 4.72 12.93
C GLN A 40 11.47 4.66 12.61
N TRP A 41 10.91 5.72 12.01
CA TRP A 41 9.52 5.74 11.55
C TRP A 41 9.26 4.64 10.51
N ARG A 42 10.10 4.54 9.46
CA ARG A 42 10.02 3.48 8.44
C ARG A 42 10.14 2.08 9.02
N GLU A 43 11.01 1.87 10.01
CA GLU A 43 11.20 0.58 10.69
C GLU A 43 9.97 0.18 11.54
N ILE A 44 9.24 1.14 12.09
CA ILE A 44 7.98 0.88 12.82
C ILE A 44 6.88 0.56 11.82
N ASP A 45 6.71 1.38 10.78
CA ASP A 45 5.68 1.21 9.77
C ASP A 45 5.82 -0.14 9.04
N GLN A 46 7.05 -0.50 8.63
CA GLN A 46 7.33 -1.78 8.00
C GLN A 46 7.07 -2.99 8.91
N ARG A 47 7.24 -2.87 10.23
CA ARG A 47 6.93 -3.97 11.16
C ARG A 47 5.43 -4.25 11.24
N HIS A 48 4.59 -3.25 11.04
CA HIS A 48 3.13 -3.41 11.08
C HIS A 48 2.53 -3.79 9.72
N LEU A 49 3.16 -3.35 8.62
CA LEU A 49 2.66 -3.61 7.26
C LEU A 49 3.36 -4.80 6.57
N GLY A 50 4.57 -5.17 7.00
CA GLY A 50 5.44 -6.11 6.28
C GLY A 50 4.93 -7.55 6.25
N GLU A 51 4.67 -8.17 7.41
CA GLU A 51 4.22 -9.57 7.46
C GLU A 51 2.84 -9.78 6.79
N PRO A 52 1.82 -8.94 7.03
CA PRO A 52 0.53 -9.07 6.35
C PRO A 52 0.66 -8.91 4.83
N LEU A 53 1.49 -7.96 4.38
CA LEU A 53 1.68 -7.70 2.96
C LEU A 53 2.40 -8.87 2.26
N THR A 54 3.47 -9.38 2.86
CA THR A 54 4.20 -10.55 2.32
C THR A 54 3.29 -11.78 2.25
N SER A 55 2.53 -12.08 3.30
CA SER A 55 1.61 -13.22 3.31
C SER A 55 0.47 -13.08 2.29
N GLY A 56 -0.09 -11.88 2.14
CA GLY A 56 -1.13 -11.60 1.15
C GLY A 56 -0.62 -11.77 -0.29
N LEU A 57 0.56 -11.21 -0.59
CA LEU A 57 1.17 -11.33 -1.91
C LEU A 57 1.57 -12.77 -2.24
N GLN A 58 2.13 -13.52 -1.28
CA GLN A 58 2.42 -14.95 -1.46
C GLN A 58 1.15 -15.75 -1.79
N SER A 59 0.04 -15.48 -1.09
CA SER A 59 -1.23 -16.16 -1.35
C SER A 59 -1.76 -15.91 -2.77
N LEU A 60 -1.56 -14.70 -3.30
CA LEU A 60 -1.94 -14.37 -4.68
C LEU A 60 -1.02 -15.03 -5.72
N ILE A 61 0.27 -15.18 -5.42
CA ILE A 61 1.22 -15.93 -6.24
C ILE A 61 0.84 -17.42 -6.27
N ASP A 62 0.59 -18.01 -5.10
CA ASP A 62 0.19 -19.43 -4.97
C ASP A 62 -1.13 -19.73 -5.68
N ALA A 63 -2.04 -18.76 -5.72
CA ALA A 63 -3.31 -18.82 -6.46
C ALA A 63 -3.15 -18.61 -7.99
N GLY A 64 -1.95 -18.32 -8.48
CA GLY A 64 -1.68 -18.03 -9.89
C GLY A 64 -2.27 -16.69 -10.39
N LEU A 65 -2.57 -15.77 -9.48
CA LEU A 65 -3.14 -14.46 -9.79
C LEU A 65 -2.05 -13.41 -10.05
N LEU A 66 -0.91 -13.52 -9.37
CA LEU A 66 0.28 -12.69 -9.58
C LEU A 66 1.38 -13.44 -10.30
N GLN A 67 2.19 -12.70 -11.05
CA GLN A 67 3.42 -13.23 -11.66
C GLN A 67 4.35 -13.80 -10.59
N ASP A 68 5.06 -14.88 -10.93
CA ASP A 68 5.97 -15.60 -10.04
C ASP A 68 7.26 -14.79 -9.80
N HIS A 69 7.20 -13.90 -8.81
CA HIS A 69 8.33 -13.13 -8.29
C HIS A 69 8.61 -13.55 -6.84
N PRO A 70 9.84 -13.37 -6.30
CA PRO A 70 10.09 -13.58 -4.88
C PRO A 70 9.17 -12.70 -4.02
N ALA A 71 8.33 -13.31 -3.17
CA ALA A 71 7.30 -12.60 -2.43
C ALA A 71 7.86 -11.49 -1.52
N GLU A 72 9.03 -11.70 -0.91
CA GLU A 72 9.70 -10.69 -0.09
C GLU A 72 10.09 -9.45 -0.92
N LEU A 73 10.60 -9.66 -2.15
CA LEU A 73 10.97 -8.56 -3.05
C LEU A 73 9.72 -7.80 -3.49
N LEU A 74 8.65 -8.52 -3.82
CA LEU A 74 7.38 -7.93 -4.22
C LEU A 74 6.76 -7.12 -3.07
N ALA A 75 6.79 -7.66 -1.85
CA ALA A 75 6.31 -6.98 -0.65
C ALA A 75 7.12 -5.71 -0.36
N ALA A 76 8.45 -5.76 -0.46
CA ALA A 76 9.29 -4.57 -0.29
C ALA A 76 8.97 -3.48 -1.33
N ALA A 77 8.75 -3.85 -2.59
CA ALA A 77 8.39 -2.92 -3.65
C ALA A 77 7.00 -2.31 -3.44
N VAL A 78 5.99 -3.13 -3.12
CA VAL A 78 4.62 -2.67 -2.85
C VAL A 78 4.60 -1.78 -1.61
N TYR A 79 5.25 -2.18 -0.51
CA TYR A 79 5.40 -1.37 0.69
C TYR A 79 6.03 0.00 0.39
N GLY A 80 7.14 0.02 -0.34
CA GLY A 80 7.79 1.27 -0.75
C GLY A 80 6.86 2.18 -1.54
N SER A 81 6.13 1.62 -2.51
CA SER A 81 5.18 2.38 -3.32
C SER A 81 4.03 2.95 -2.48
N LEU A 82 3.42 2.14 -1.60
CA LEU A 82 2.32 2.55 -0.74
C LEU A 82 2.77 3.60 0.28
N THR A 83 3.98 3.47 0.83
CA THR A 83 4.57 4.47 1.72
C THR A 83 4.66 5.83 1.02
N GLU A 84 5.29 5.88 -0.17
CA GLU A 84 5.49 7.12 -0.92
C GLU A 84 4.15 7.72 -1.39
N ILE A 85 3.21 6.89 -1.85
CA ILE A 85 1.86 7.33 -2.21
C ILE A 85 1.17 7.97 -1.00
N SER A 86 1.27 7.36 0.19
CA SER A 86 0.63 7.87 1.40
C SER A 86 1.22 9.21 1.84
N LEU A 87 2.54 9.35 1.76
CA LEU A 87 3.21 10.62 2.05
C LEU A 87 2.82 11.71 1.05
N ARG A 88 2.59 11.36 -0.22
CA ARG A 88 2.07 12.30 -1.23
C ARG A 88 0.63 12.72 -0.98
N ILE A 89 -0.22 11.81 -0.50
CA ILE A 89 -1.57 12.18 -0.01
C ILE A 89 -1.43 13.12 1.18
N ALA A 90 -0.48 12.86 2.06
CA ALA A 90 -0.29 13.62 3.29
C ALA A 90 0.11 15.08 3.07
N ASP A 91 0.88 15.33 2.02
CA ASP A 91 1.43 16.63 1.66
C ASP A 91 0.57 17.41 0.65
N ALA A 92 -0.55 16.84 0.18
CA ALA A 92 -1.37 17.43 -0.87
C ALA A 92 -2.29 18.56 -0.37
N ASP A 93 -2.45 19.61 -1.18
CA ASP A 93 -3.43 20.69 -0.94
C ASP A 93 -4.88 20.19 -0.92
N ASP A 94 -5.18 19.19 -1.75
CA ASP A 94 -6.47 18.45 -1.75
C ASP A 94 -6.20 16.95 -1.49
N PRO A 95 -6.14 16.53 -0.22
CA PRO A 95 -5.92 15.13 0.17
C PRO A 95 -6.97 14.18 -0.38
N ALA A 96 -8.22 14.64 -0.55
CA ALA A 96 -9.29 13.81 -1.09
C ALA A 96 -9.09 13.53 -2.58
N ALA A 97 -8.67 14.53 -3.37
CA ALA A 97 -8.29 14.32 -4.76
C ALA A 97 -7.05 13.44 -4.90
N ALA A 98 -6.01 13.68 -4.09
CA ALA A 98 -4.80 12.87 -4.06
C ALA A 98 -5.12 11.41 -3.74
N ARG A 99 -5.97 11.14 -2.74
CA ARG A 99 -6.45 9.79 -2.40
C ARG A 99 -7.14 9.08 -3.56
N ARG A 100 -8.01 9.77 -4.30
CA ARG A 100 -8.67 9.17 -5.49
C ARG A 100 -7.68 8.84 -6.59
N GLN A 101 -6.67 9.69 -6.82
CA GLN A 101 -5.62 9.45 -7.79
C GLN A 101 -4.72 8.28 -7.37
N ALA A 102 -4.36 8.23 -6.08
CA ALA A 102 -3.58 7.18 -5.47
C ALA A 102 -4.22 5.80 -5.62
N GLY A 103 -5.54 5.66 -5.36
CA GLY A 103 -6.25 4.39 -5.53
C GLY A 103 -6.19 3.87 -6.97
N ARG A 104 -6.42 4.76 -7.96
CA ARG A 104 -6.29 4.40 -9.39
C ARG A 104 -4.88 3.96 -9.75
N LEU A 105 -3.86 4.65 -9.24
CA LEU A 105 -2.46 4.28 -9.47
C LEU A 105 -2.13 2.93 -8.82
N ALA A 106 -2.51 2.73 -7.56
CA ALA A 106 -2.24 1.49 -6.84
C ALA A 106 -2.92 0.28 -7.51
N ARG A 107 -4.18 0.43 -7.96
CA ARG A 107 -4.86 -0.60 -8.76
C ARG A 107 -4.12 -0.89 -10.06
N SER A 108 -3.64 0.14 -10.76
CA SER A 108 -2.87 -0.02 -12.00
C SER A 108 -1.54 -0.73 -11.78
N LEU A 109 -0.83 -0.40 -10.69
CA LEU A 109 0.44 -1.04 -10.32
C LEU A 109 0.24 -2.52 -10.01
N LEU A 110 -0.77 -2.85 -9.20
CA LEU A 110 -1.12 -4.25 -8.93
C LEU A 110 -1.51 -4.98 -10.22
N ALA A 111 -2.39 -4.39 -11.04
CA ALA A 111 -2.80 -5.01 -12.30
C ALA A 111 -1.63 -5.27 -13.26
N GLY A 112 -0.59 -4.43 -13.24
CA GLY A 112 0.61 -4.60 -14.06
C GLY A 112 1.47 -5.83 -13.71
N ILE A 113 1.33 -6.36 -12.49
CA ILE A 113 2.02 -7.58 -12.02
C ILE A 113 1.10 -8.81 -11.96
N ALA A 114 -0.16 -8.69 -12.40
CA ALA A 114 -1.09 -9.81 -12.49
C ALA A 114 -0.77 -10.73 -13.68
N VAL A 115 -1.06 -12.03 -13.57
CA VAL A 115 -0.90 -13.01 -14.68
C VAL A 115 -1.93 -12.75 -15.78
N ARG A 116 -3.13 -12.32 -15.40
CA ARG A 116 -4.17 -11.78 -16.29
C ARG A 116 -4.82 -10.62 -15.54
N PRO A 117 -4.89 -9.40 -16.11
CA PRO A 117 -5.68 -8.35 -15.48
C PRO A 117 -7.13 -8.84 -15.42
N PRO A 118 -7.80 -8.80 -14.26
CA PRO A 118 -9.24 -9.06 -14.19
C PRO A 118 -9.95 -8.05 -15.10
N GLY A 119 -10.93 -8.54 -15.87
CA GLY A 119 -11.70 -7.74 -16.82
C GLY A 119 -12.57 -6.69 -16.16
#